data_AF-A0A9W8UIF7-F1
#
_entry.id   AF-A0A9W8UIF7-F1
#
_cell.length_a   1.000
_cell.length_b   1.000
_cell.length_c   1.000
_cell.angle_alpha   90.00
_cell.angle_beta   90.00
_cell.angle_gamma   90.00
#
_symmetry.space_group_name_H-M   'P 1'
#
loop_
_entity.id
_entity.type
_entity.pdbx_description
1 polymer ?
#
loop_
_entity_poly.entity_id
_entity_poly.type
_entity_poly.pdbx_seq_one_letter_code
_entity_poly.pdbx_strand_id
1 'polypeptide(L)'
;MPDKVLLSTLAINVLFLATGAIELGFCLVVQGLLDKDPVDGREAVRHLLYRQFPLDAGIANASIILGTFVFTLLGLASKGRSVLKLSGYLISFCAIFTLCLGVVLWVMTLRVKEDFFPTYLDQEPSIQSSIQTSFGCCGYLNASTPAFITDSTCPSPAAANLLRGCATSISSFANIALDVIFTALFGMVGVDAVFILSIAALVKVRKERERYRHIDEKGGFQQF
;
A
#
# COMPACT_ATOMS: atom_id res chain seq x y z
N MET A 1 14.01 12.34 34.27
CA MET A 1 13.68 12.99 32.98
C MET A 1 13.08 11.94 32.07
N PRO A 2 11.93 12.15 31.41
CA PRO A 2 11.49 11.20 30.38
C PRO A 2 12.61 11.07 29.35
N ASP A 3 13.06 9.84 29.08
CA ASP A 3 14.10 9.60 28.10
C ASP A 3 13.59 10.15 26.76
N LYS A 4 14.20 11.23 26.23
CA LYS A 4 13.78 11.87 24.97
C LYS A 4 13.67 10.85 23.83
N VAL A 5 14.53 9.83 23.87
CA VAL A 5 14.54 8.68 22.96
C VAL A 5 13.27 7.82 23.10
N LEU A 6 12.80 7.56 24.33
CA LEU A 6 11.56 6.82 24.55
C LEU A 6 10.36 7.60 23.99
N LEU A 7 10.33 8.91 24.19
CA LEU A 7 9.25 9.76 23.68
C LEU A 7 9.25 9.81 22.15
N SER A 8 10.42 9.93 21.51
CA SER A 8 10.50 9.90 20.04
C SER A 8 10.09 8.54 19.48
N THR A 9 10.54 7.44 20.09
CA THR A 9 10.15 6.09 19.68
C THR A 9 8.64 5.87 19.85
N LEU A 10 8.02 6.44 20.90
CA LEU A 10 6.57 6.38 21.08
C LEU A 10 5.82 7.17 19.99
N ALA A 11 6.30 8.37 19.64
CA ALA A 11 5.70 9.16 18.56
C ALA A 11 5.77 8.43 17.22
N ILE A 12 6.91 7.79 16.92
CA ILE A 12 7.06 6.99 15.70
C ILE A 12 6.19 5.74 15.73
N ASN A 13 5.99 5.11 16.89
CA ASN A 13 5.05 3.99 17.04
C ASN A 13 3.60 4.40 16.70
N VAL A 14 3.21 5.64 17.01
CA VAL A 14 1.89 6.18 16.60
C VAL A 14 1.82 6.40 15.09
N LEU A 15 2.90 6.87 14.45
CA LEU A 15 2.96 6.97 12.99
C LEU A 15 2.88 5.59 12.33
N PHE A 16 3.55 4.57 12.88
CA PHE A 16 3.47 3.18 12.44
C PHE A 16 2.05 2.60 12.58
N LEU A 17 1.33 2.96 13.65
CA LEU A 17 -0.09 2.61 13.76
C LEU A 17 -0.92 3.28 12.66
N ALA A 18 -0.67 4.57 12.40
CA ALA A 18 -1.41 5.32 11.41
C ALA A 18 -1.24 4.75 10.00
N THR A 19 -0.03 4.31 9.64
CA THR A 19 0.22 3.67 8.33
C THR A 19 -0.59 2.38 8.18
N GLY A 20 -0.55 1.49 9.18
CA GLY A 20 -1.35 0.25 9.15
C GLY A 20 -2.87 0.50 9.15
N ALA A 21 -3.35 1.51 9.88
CA ALA A 21 -4.77 1.87 9.88
C ALA A 21 -5.22 2.43 8.53
N ILE A 22 -4.38 3.23 7.87
CA ILE A 22 -4.66 3.77 6.52
C ILE A 22 -4.67 2.63 5.50
N GLU A 23 -3.68 1.71 5.55
CA GLU A 23 -3.63 0.54 4.66
C GLU A 23 -4.88 -0.33 4.82
N LEU A 24 -5.25 -0.68 6.06
CA LEU A 24 -6.45 -1.47 6.33
C LEU A 24 -7.72 -0.76 5.85
N GLY A 25 -7.86 0.52 6.17
CA GLY A 25 -9.00 1.33 5.76
C GLY A 25 -9.15 1.39 4.25
N PHE A 26 -8.04 1.59 3.53
CA PHE A 26 -8.03 1.57 2.07
C PHE A 26 -8.49 0.21 1.53
N CYS A 27 -7.91 -0.89 2.00
CA CYS A 27 -8.27 -2.23 1.52
C CYS A 27 -9.75 -2.56 1.75
N LEU A 28 -10.29 -2.25 2.94
CA LEU A 28 -11.70 -2.51 3.27
C LEU A 28 -12.67 -1.63 2.47
N VAL A 29 -12.34 -0.35 2.30
CA VAL A 29 -13.15 0.57 1.49
C VAL A 29 -13.19 0.08 0.05
N VAL A 30 -12.03 -0.28 -0.53
CA VAL A 30 -11.96 -0.79 -1.90
C VAL A 30 -12.73 -2.10 -2.05
N GLN A 31 -12.60 -3.05 -1.11
CA GLN A 31 -13.38 -4.29 -1.12
C GLN A 31 -14.90 -4.00 -1.16
N GLY A 32 -15.37 -3.07 -0.33
CA GLY A 32 -16.79 -2.68 -0.31
C GLY A 32 -17.26 -1.91 -1.55
N LEU A 33 -16.36 -1.40 -2.39
CA LEU A 33 -16.69 -0.79 -3.68
C LEU A 33 -16.80 -1.83 -4.80
N LEU A 34 -16.11 -2.97 -4.69
CA LEU A 34 -16.12 -4.01 -5.73
C LEU A 34 -17.48 -4.69 -5.95
N ASP A 35 -18.36 -4.61 -4.95
CA ASP A 35 -19.72 -5.17 -4.97
C ASP A 35 -20.76 -4.20 -5.57
N LYS A 36 -20.35 -2.97 -5.94
CA LYS A 36 -21.26 -1.96 -6.51
C LYS A 36 -21.17 -1.97 -8.04
N ASP A 37 -22.34 -1.91 -8.67
CA ASP A 37 -22.43 -1.74 -10.11
C ASP A 37 -21.85 -0.38 -10.53
N PRO A 38 -20.97 -0.33 -11.55
CA PRO A 38 -20.34 0.91 -11.98
C PRO A 38 -21.37 1.84 -12.64
N VAL A 39 -21.31 3.13 -12.30
CA VAL A 39 -22.21 4.16 -12.86
C VAL A 39 -21.76 4.57 -14.26
N ASP A 40 -20.44 4.61 -14.50
CA ASP A 40 -19.84 4.98 -15.78
C ASP A 40 -18.65 4.08 -16.15
N GLY A 41 -18.11 4.27 -17.36
CA GLY A 41 -16.98 3.50 -17.86
C GLY A 41 -15.67 3.76 -17.10
N ARG A 42 -15.51 4.92 -16.44
CA ARG A 42 -14.30 5.21 -15.65
C ARG A 42 -14.33 4.45 -14.33
N GLU A 43 -15.49 4.39 -13.69
CA GLU A 43 -15.74 3.62 -12.50
C GLU A 43 -15.64 2.12 -12.79
N ALA A 44 -16.16 1.66 -13.93
CA ALA A 44 -15.98 0.29 -14.40
C ALA A 44 -14.49 -0.06 -14.50
N VAL A 45 -13.68 0.76 -15.17
CA VAL A 45 -12.22 0.56 -15.27
C VAL A 45 -11.56 0.57 -13.89
N ARG A 46 -11.98 1.47 -12.98
CA ARG A 46 -11.45 1.52 -11.61
C ARG A 46 -11.75 0.24 -10.83
N HIS A 47 -12.98 -0.26 -10.89
CA HIS A 47 -13.37 -1.49 -10.20
C HIS A 47 -12.60 -2.69 -10.76
N LEU A 48 -12.47 -2.78 -12.09
CA LEU A 48 -11.68 -3.83 -12.74
C LEU A 48 -10.20 -3.77 -12.35
N LEU A 49 -9.62 -2.58 -12.23
CA LEU A 49 -8.24 -2.40 -11.78
C LEU A 49 -8.08 -2.85 -10.32
N TYR A 50 -8.99 -2.46 -9.44
CA TYR A 50 -8.97 -2.83 -8.03
C TYR A 50 -9.13 -4.34 -7.80
N ARG A 51 -9.85 -5.07 -8.67
CA ARG A 51 -9.92 -6.53 -8.61
C ARG A 51 -8.57 -7.21 -8.84
N GLN A 52 -7.63 -6.55 -9.51
CA GLN A 52 -6.28 -7.08 -9.73
C GLN A 52 -5.36 -6.80 -8.54
N PHE A 53 -5.75 -5.94 -7.60
CA PHE A 53 -4.91 -5.59 -6.46
C PHE A 53 -4.86 -6.74 -5.45
N PRO A 54 -3.72 -6.99 -4.81
CA PRO A 54 -3.59 -8.00 -3.77
C PRO A 54 -4.20 -7.51 -2.44
N LEU A 55 -5.50 -7.19 -2.43
CA LEU A 55 -6.21 -6.58 -1.30
C LEU A 55 -6.15 -7.48 -0.05
N ASP A 56 -6.31 -8.79 -0.21
CA ASP A 56 -6.24 -9.74 0.91
C ASP A 56 -4.85 -9.74 1.57
N ALA A 57 -3.80 -9.61 0.75
CA ALA A 57 -2.43 -9.50 1.27
C ALA A 57 -2.19 -8.17 1.98
N GLY A 58 -2.79 -7.07 1.50
CA GLY A 58 -2.80 -5.78 2.19
C GLY A 58 -3.53 -5.82 3.53
N ILE A 59 -4.70 -6.47 3.60
CA ILE A 59 -5.44 -6.68 4.86
C ILE A 59 -4.61 -7.50 5.85
N ALA A 60 -3.96 -8.56 5.36
CA ALA A 60 -3.08 -9.38 6.19
C ALA A 60 -1.89 -8.57 6.72
N ASN A 61 -1.19 -7.82 5.87
CA ASN A 61 -0.08 -6.97 6.25
C ASN A 61 -0.49 -5.91 7.28
N ALA A 62 -1.58 -5.19 7.03
CA ALA A 62 -2.12 -4.19 7.94
C ALA A 62 -2.50 -4.80 9.31
N SER A 63 -3.10 -5.99 9.32
CA SER A 63 -3.40 -6.71 10.56
C SER A 63 -2.14 -7.05 11.37
N ILE A 64 -1.06 -7.43 10.68
CA ILE A 64 0.24 -7.70 11.30
C ILE A 64 0.87 -6.41 11.84
N ILE A 65 0.76 -5.29 11.12
CA ILE A 65 1.20 -3.96 11.59
C ILE A 65 0.47 -3.58 12.88
N LEU A 66 -0.87 -3.71 12.92
CA LEU A 66 -1.67 -3.43 14.11
C LEU A 66 -1.27 -4.33 15.30
N GLY A 67 -1.07 -5.63 15.07
CA GLY A 67 -0.58 -6.55 16.10
C GLY A 67 0.83 -6.19 16.58
N THR A 68 1.70 -5.82 15.66
CA THR A 68 3.09 -5.40 15.94
C THR A 68 3.12 -4.10 16.74
N PHE A 69 2.22 -3.16 16.48
CA PHE A 69 2.07 -1.94 17.27
C PHE A 69 1.76 -2.27 18.75
N VAL A 70 0.76 -3.13 18.99
CA VAL A 70 0.39 -3.55 20.35
C VAL A 70 1.55 -4.27 21.03
N PHE A 71 2.22 -5.19 20.31
CA PHE A 71 3.40 -5.88 20.82
C PHE A 71 4.54 -4.92 21.16
N THR A 72 4.74 -3.89 20.34
CA THR A 72 5.79 -2.89 20.56
C THR A 72 5.48 -2.01 21.76
N LEU A 73 4.21 -1.68 22.04
CA LEU A 73 3.81 -1.01 23.28
C LEU A 73 4.22 -1.82 24.53
N LEU A 74 4.03 -3.15 24.51
CA LEU A 74 4.49 -4.02 25.60
C LEU A 74 6.03 -3.97 25.72
N GLY A 75 6.75 -3.96 24.61
CA GLY A 75 8.21 -3.79 24.57
C GLY A 75 8.68 -2.47 25.16
N LEU A 76 8.00 -1.37 24.82
CA LEU A 76 8.27 -0.03 25.33
C LEU A 76 7.97 0.09 26.83
N ALA A 77 6.89 -0.53 27.31
CA ALA A 77 6.55 -0.56 28.74
C ALA A 77 7.48 -1.47 29.56
N SER A 78 8.03 -2.53 28.95
CA SER A 78 8.95 -3.45 29.63
C SER A 78 10.29 -2.78 29.98
N LYS A 79 10.90 -3.17 31.10
CA LYS A 79 12.28 -2.77 31.45
C LYS A 79 13.33 -3.55 30.64
N GLY A 80 12.96 -4.74 30.14
CA GLY A 80 13.85 -5.63 29.41
C GLY A 80 14.15 -5.16 27.98
N ARG A 81 15.19 -5.76 27.38
CA ARG A 81 15.62 -5.48 26.00
C ARG A 81 15.17 -6.52 24.99
N SER A 82 14.85 -7.74 25.43
CA SER A 82 14.52 -8.86 24.54
C SER A 82 13.23 -8.62 23.76
N VAL A 83 12.17 -8.15 24.42
CA VAL A 83 10.89 -7.82 23.77
C VAL A 83 11.06 -6.69 22.76
N LEU A 84 11.86 -5.68 23.10
CA LEU A 84 12.13 -4.53 22.24
C LEU A 84 12.93 -4.93 20.98
N LYS A 85 13.89 -5.86 21.12
CA LYS A 85 14.59 -6.45 19.95
C LYS A 85 13.65 -7.25 19.07
N LEU A 86 12.78 -8.07 19.67
CA LEU A 86 11.80 -8.85 18.92
C LEU A 86 10.82 -7.94 18.18
N SER A 87 10.39 -6.85 18.82
CA SER A 87 9.57 -5.81 18.18
C SER A 87 10.26 -5.23 16.94
N GLY A 88 11.57 -4.94 17.04
CA GLY A 88 12.38 -4.50 15.90
C GLY A 88 12.38 -5.49 14.73
N TYR A 89 12.50 -6.79 14.99
CA TYR A 89 12.42 -7.82 13.93
C TYR A 89 11.03 -7.93 13.31
N LEU A 90 9.96 -7.80 14.11
CA LEU A 90 8.58 -7.80 13.60
C LEU A 90 8.31 -6.57 12.71
N ILE A 91 8.81 -5.39 13.09
CA ILE A 91 8.71 -4.19 12.26
C ILE A 91 9.48 -4.39 10.94
N SER A 92 10.68 -4.95 10.98
CA SER A 92 11.42 -5.28 9.75
C SER A 92 10.67 -6.24 8.84
N PHE A 93 9.96 -7.22 9.40
CA PHE A 93 9.10 -8.10 8.62
C PHE A 93 7.96 -7.34 7.96
N CYS A 94 7.26 -6.46 8.69
CA CYS A 94 6.21 -5.59 8.14
C CYS A 94 6.75 -4.69 7.01
N ALA A 95 7.95 -4.13 7.19
CA ALA A 95 8.59 -3.26 6.19
C ALA A 95 8.86 -4.02 4.89
N ILE A 96 9.38 -5.24 4.98
CA ILE A 96 9.66 -6.08 3.80
C ILE A 96 8.35 -6.49 3.12
N PHE A 97 7.32 -6.86 3.87
CA PHE A 97 6.02 -7.22 3.30
C PHE A 97 5.42 -6.01 2.57
N THR A 98 5.33 -4.87 3.24
CA THR A 98 4.81 -3.61 2.65
C THR A 98 5.61 -3.22 1.40
N LEU A 99 6.94 -3.38 1.43
CA LEU A 99 7.80 -3.15 0.27
C LEU A 99 7.44 -4.09 -0.90
N CYS A 100 7.23 -5.38 -0.65
CA CYS A 100 6.80 -6.32 -1.68
C CYS A 100 5.46 -5.91 -2.31
N LEU A 101 4.47 -5.49 -1.49
CA LEU A 101 3.19 -4.98 -2.00
C LEU A 101 3.38 -3.73 -2.86
N GLY A 102 4.21 -2.79 -2.41
CA GLY A 102 4.56 -1.58 -3.16
C GLY A 102 5.22 -1.90 -4.50
N VAL A 103 6.16 -2.84 -4.53
CA VAL A 103 6.83 -3.29 -5.76
C VAL A 103 5.84 -3.97 -6.71
N VAL A 104 4.93 -4.81 -6.22
CA VAL A 104 3.89 -5.44 -7.05
C VAL A 104 3.01 -4.39 -7.73
N LEU A 105 2.50 -3.41 -6.99
CA LEU A 105 1.69 -2.33 -7.56
C LEU A 105 2.49 -1.42 -8.49
N TRP A 106 3.75 -1.17 -8.16
CA TRP A 106 4.65 -0.41 -9.03
C TRP A 106 4.88 -1.13 -10.36
N VAL A 107 5.13 -2.45 -10.36
CA VAL A 107 5.29 -3.25 -11.58
C VAL A 107 4.01 -3.22 -12.44
N MET A 108 2.83 -3.26 -11.82
CA MET A 108 1.56 -3.13 -12.55
C MET A 108 1.50 -1.83 -13.35
N THR A 109 2.03 -0.71 -12.83
CA THR A 109 2.04 0.59 -13.55
C THR A 109 2.79 0.53 -14.88
N LEU A 110 3.85 -0.29 -14.95
CA LEU A 110 4.68 -0.44 -16.14
C LEU A 110 3.99 -1.26 -17.23
N ARG A 111 3.02 -2.11 -16.85
CA ARG A 111 2.39 -3.09 -17.74
C ARG A 111 0.88 -2.98 -17.85
N VAL A 112 0.26 -1.92 -17.29
CA VAL A 112 -1.20 -1.72 -17.33
C VAL A 112 -1.79 -1.96 -18.72
N LYS A 113 -1.15 -1.44 -19.76
CA LYS A 113 -1.63 -1.58 -21.14
C LYS A 113 -1.74 -3.05 -21.56
N GLU A 114 -0.76 -3.88 -21.22
CA GLU A 114 -0.71 -5.29 -21.61
C GLU A 114 -1.58 -6.15 -20.68
N ASP A 115 -1.44 -5.95 -19.36
CA ASP A 115 -2.10 -6.76 -18.34
C ASP A 115 -3.61 -6.52 -18.29
N PHE A 116 -4.08 -5.31 -18.62
CA PHE A 116 -5.51 -4.98 -18.62
C PHE A 116 -6.23 -5.40 -19.91
N PHE A 117 -5.51 -5.73 -20.99
CA PHE A 117 -6.10 -6.17 -22.25
C PHE A 117 -7.01 -7.41 -22.10
N PRO A 118 -6.58 -8.53 -21.49
CA PRO A 118 -7.46 -9.69 -21.30
C PRO A 118 -8.66 -9.35 -20.41
N THR A 119 -8.48 -8.51 -19.38
CA THR A 119 -9.60 -8.07 -18.53
C THR A 119 -10.63 -7.27 -19.31
N TYR A 120 -10.19 -6.40 -20.22
CA TYR A 120 -11.09 -5.64 -21.10
C TYR A 120 -11.87 -6.56 -22.04
N LEU A 121 -11.21 -7.57 -22.62
CA LEU A 121 -11.84 -8.54 -23.53
C LEU A 121 -12.91 -9.38 -22.85
N ASP A 122 -12.72 -9.72 -21.59
CA ASP A 122 -13.64 -10.54 -20.80
C ASP A 122 -14.90 -9.78 -20.35
N GLN A 123 -14.93 -8.45 -20.54
CA GLN A 123 -16.10 -7.65 -20.19
C GLN A 123 -17.24 -7.80 -21.19
N GLU A 124 -18.47 -7.65 -20.70
CA GLU A 124 -19.65 -7.59 -21.54
C GLU A 124 -19.59 -6.40 -22.53
N PRO A 125 -20.20 -6.53 -23.73
CA PRO A 125 -20.23 -5.45 -24.73
C PRO A 125 -20.81 -4.13 -24.21
N SER A 126 -21.74 -4.18 -23.25
CA SER A 126 -22.34 -3.02 -22.58
C SER A 126 -21.28 -2.23 -21.79
N ILE A 127 -20.44 -2.91 -21.02
CA ILE A 127 -19.35 -2.30 -20.25
C ILE A 127 -18.27 -1.78 -21.21
N GLN A 128 -17.91 -2.54 -22.24
CA GLN A 128 -16.95 -2.09 -23.25
C GLN A 128 -17.41 -0.80 -23.95
N SER A 129 -18.69 -0.70 -24.32
CA SER A 129 -19.26 0.53 -24.89
C SER A 129 -19.28 1.69 -23.88
N SER A 130 -19.61 1.44 -22.61
CA SER A 130 -19.54 2.46 -21.56
C SER A 130 -18.13 3.01 -21.38
N ILE A 131 -17.11 2.14 -21.45
CA ILE A 131 -15.69 2.52 -21.44
C ILE A 131 -15.34 3.37 -22.66
N GLN A 132 -15.72 2.93 -23.87
CA GLN A 132 -15.47 3.67 -25.12
C GLN A 132 -16.06 5.07 -25.07
N THR A 133 -17.31 5.17 -24.64
CA THR A 133 -18.02 6.45 -24.51
C THR A 133 -17.40 7.35 -23.44
N SER A 134 -17.01 6.79 -22.29
CA SER A 134 -16.43 7.57 -21.18
C SER A 134 -15.02 8.09 -21.48
N PHE A 135 -14.22 7.31 -22.21
CA PHE A 135 -12.83 7.65 -22.53
C PHE A 135 -12.64 8.24 -23.93
N GLY A 136 -13.69 8.33 -24.74
CA GLY A 136 -13.65 8.91 -26.08
C GLY A 136 -12.70 8.14 -27.01
N CYS A 137 -12.82 6.81 -27.03
CA CYS A 137 -11.89 5.91 -27.70
C CYS A 137 -12.63 4.74 -28.35
N CYS A 138 -12.00 4.07 -29.33
CA CYS A 138 -12.60 2.95 -30.04
C CYS A 138 -11.69 1.72 -30.03
N GLY A 139 -12.23 0.58 -29.60
CA GLY A 139 -11.45 -0.64 -29.38
C GLY A 139 -10.40 -0.46 -28.27
N TYR A 140 -9.48 -1.42 -28.11
CA TYR A 140 -8.48 -1.34 -27.03
C TYR A 140 -7.12 -0.86 -27.53
N LEU A 141 -6.45 -1.62 -28.40
CA LEU A 141 -5.17 -1.21 -28.99
C LEU A 141 -5.39 -0.24 -30.16
N ASN A 142 -6.39 -0.54 -30.97
CA ASN A 142 -6.86 0.23 -32.12
C ASN A 142 -8.35 -0.13 -32.34
N ALA A 143 -8.99 0.51 -33.32
CA ALA A 143 -10.41 0.27 -33.62
C ALA A 143 -10.73 -1.20 -33.96
N SER A 144 -9.77 -1.97 -34.47
CA SER A 144 -9.97 -3.36 -34.91
C SER A 144 -9.50 -4.42 -33.90
N THR A 145 -8.84 -4.04 -32.80
CA THR A 145 -8.17 -4.98 -31.89
C THR A 145 -8.41 -4.61 -30.41
N PRO A 146 -9.38 -5.27 -29.74
CA PRO A 146 -10.51 -5.97 -30.37
C PRO A 146 -11.37 -5.00 -31.16
N ALA A 147 -12.25 -5.54 -32.01
CA ALA A 147 -13.22 -4.74 -32.74
C ALA A 147 -14.01 -3.85 -31.77
N PHE A 148 -14.12 -2.56 -32.10
CA PHE A 148 -14.91 -1.60 -31.34
C PHE A 148 -16.39 -2.03 -31.29
N ILE A 149 -17.11 -1.55 -30.27
CA ILE A 149 -18.55 -1.79 -30.16
C ILE A 149 -19.24 -0.57 -30.76
N THR A 150 -20.23 -0.79 -31.62
CA THR A 150 -20.93 0.32 -32.26
C THR A 150 -21.73 1.10 -31.21
N ASP A 151 -21.35 2.34 -30.98
CA ASP A 151 -22.00 3.23 -30.02
C ASP A 151 -21.99 4.69 -30.49
N SER A 152 -22.39 5.60 -29.60
CA SER A 152 -22.44 7.04 -29.91
C SER A 152 -21.07 7.67 -30.23
N THR A 153 -19.99 7.07 -29.76
CA THR A 153 -18.61 7.53 -29.97
C THR A 153 -18.01 6.87 -31.21
N CYS A 154 -18.30 5.59 -31.42
CA CYS A 154 -17.81 4.78 -32.53
C CYS A 154 -18.98 4.30 -33.43
N PRO A 155 -19.68 5.20 -34.16
CA PRO A 155 -20.90 4.84 -34.89
C PRO A 155 -20.63 4.06 -36.19
N SER A 156 -19.41 4.15 -36.73
CA SER A 156 -19.02 3.43 -37.94
C SER A 156 -17.52 3.13 -37.94
N PRO A 157 -17.05 2.13 -38.72
CA PRO A 157 -15.62 1.85 -38.82
C PRO A 157 -14.80 3.04 -39.33
N ALA A 158 -15.37 3.88 -40.19
CA ALA A 158 -14.72 5.08 -40.68
C ALA A 158 -14.50 6.11 -39.54
N ALA A 159 -15.51 6.31 -38.69
CA ALA A 159 -15.39 7.18 -37.53
C ALA A 159 -14.44 6.60 -36.46
N ALA A 160 -14.52 5.29 -36.21
CA ALA A 160 -13.69 4.61 -35.22
C ALA A 160 -12.19 4.67 -35.55
N ASN A 161 -11.82 4.61 -36.84
CA ASN A 161 -10.43 4.73 -37.29
C ASN A 161 -9.82 6.13 -37.11
N LEU A 162 -10.64 7.16 -36.89
CA LEU A 162 -10.16 8.51 -36.55
C LEU A 162 -9.81 8.65 -35.06
N LEU A 163 -10.27 7.71 -34.24
CA LEU A 163 -10.06 7.69 -32.80
C LEU A 163 -8.97 6.69 -32.42
N ARG A 164 -8.28 6.99 -31.32
CA ARG A 164 -7.27 6.09 -30.75
C ARG A 164 -7.92 4.97 -29.95
N GLY A 165 -7.18 3.86 -29.78
CA GLY A 165 -7.56 2.78 -28.88
C GLY A 165 -7.64 3.22 -27.42
N CYS A 166 -8.52 2.59 -26.65
CA CYS A 166 -8.75 2.92 -25.24
C CYS A 166 -7.55 2.65 -24.33
N ALA A 167 -6.61 1.79 -24.73
CA ALA A 167 -5.45 1.40 -23.93
C ALA A 167 -4.65 2.59 -23.36
N THR A 168 -4.40 3.62 -24.17
CA THR A 168 -3.62 4.79 -23.73
C THR A 168 -4.40 5.64 -22.72
N SER A 169 -5.69 5.87 -22.96
CA SER A 169 -6.54 6.64 -22.05
C SER A 169 -6.74 5.91 -20.72
N ILE A 170 -6.98 4.59 -20.78
CA ILE A 170 -7.11 3.71 -19.61
C ILE A 170 -5.80 3.67 -18.82
N SER A 171 -4.67 3.45 -19.49
CA SER A 171 -3.36 3.40 -18.83
C SER A 171 -3.02 4.71 -18.13
N SER A 172 -3.28 5.86 -18.76
CA SER A 172 -3.08 7.16 -18.11
C SER A 172 -3.97 7.34 -16.88
N PHE A 173 -5.22 6.89 -16.93
CA PHE A 173 -6.15 6.97 -15.79
C PHE A 173 -5.74 6.04 -14.65
N ALA A 174 -5.36 4.80 -14.97
CA ALA A 174 -4.90 3.81 -14.01
C ALA A 174 -3.59 4.22 -13.33
N ASN A 175 -2.63 4.75 -14.09
CA ASN A 175 -1.34 5.18 -13.56
C ASN A 175 -1.49 6.28 -12.51
N ILE A 176 -2.39 7.25 -12.70
CA ILE A 176 -2.65 8.29 -11.68
C ILE A 176 -3.07 7.67 -10.34
N ALA A 177 -3.94 6.66 -10.36
CA ALA A 177 -4.40 5.99 -9.15
C ALA A 177 -3.29 5.10 -8.54
N LEU A 178 -2.61 4.31 -9.37
CA LEU A 178 -1.54 3.41 -8.93
C LEU A 178 -0.35 4.18 -8.36
N ASP A 179 0.04 5.29 -8.98
CA ASP A 179 1.16 6.15 -8.58
C ASP A 179 1.00 6.64 -7.15
N VAL A 180 -0.19 7.10 -6.80
CA VAL A 180 -0.50 7.55 -5.43
C VAL A 180 -0.40 6.39 -4.44
N ILE A 181 -0.92 5.21 -4.80
CA ILE A 181 -1.01 4.07 -3.89
C ILE A 181 0.38 3.46 -3.64
N PHE A 182 1.16 3.15 -4.68
CA PHE A 182 2.49 2.56 -4.46
C PHE A 182 3.44 3.57 -3.79
N THR A 183 3.31 4.87 -4.08
CA THR A 183 4.10 5.91 -3.41
C THR A 183 3.76 5.98 -1.94
N ALA A 184 2.48 5.87 -1.57
CA ALA A 184 2.06 5.77 -0.18
C ALA A 184 2.69 4.55 0.51
N LEU A 185 2.66 3.36 -0.12
CA LEU A 185 3.29 2.15 0.42
C LEU A 185 4.80 2.31 0.64
N PHE A 186 5.53 2.90 -0.31
CA PHE A 186 6.95 3.20 -0.11
C PHE A 186 7.19 4.24 1.00
N GLY A 187 6.28 5.20 1.15
CA GLY A 187 6.27 6.13 2.28
C GLY A 187 6.11 5.42 3.62
N MET A 188 5.22 4.42 3.71
CA MET A 188 5.05 3.59 4.91
C MET A 188 6.34 2.83 5.25
N VAL A 189 7.00 2.22 4.25
CA VAL A 189 8.31 1.57 4.44
C VAL A 189 9.36 2.55 4.98
N GLY A 190 9.31 3.82 4.56
CA GLY A 190 10.13 4.88 5.11
C GLY A 190 9.89 5.11 6.61
N VAL A 191 8.64 5.13 7.05
CA VAL A 191 8.27 5.20 8.48
C VAL A 191 8.81 3.98 9.23
N ASP A 192 8.67 2.78 8.68
CA ASP A 192 9.17 1.55 9.29
C ASP A 192 10.69 1.57 9.48
N ALA A 193 11.42 2.04 8.47
CA ALA A 193 12.88 2.18 8.55
C ALA A 193 13.30 3.12 9.68
N VAL A 194 12.65 4.29 9.79
CA VAL A 194 12.89 5.24 10.89
C VAL A 194 12.51 4.61 12.24
N PHE A 195 11.47 3.78 12.29
CA PHE A 195 11.06 3.11 13.51
C PHE A 195 12.06 2.05 13.95
N ILE A 196 12.58 1.23 13.03
CA ILE A 196 13.64 0.24 13.29
C ILE A 196 14.88 0.92 13.88
N LEU A 197 15.31 2.05 13.31
CA LEU A 197 16.44 2.83 13.84
C LEU A 197 16.16 3.35 15.25
N SER A 198 14.94 3.82 15.51
CA SER A 198 14.53 4.33 16.82
C SER A 198 14.47 3.22 17.89
N ILE A 199 14.03 2.02 17.50
CA ILE A 199 14.09 0.82 18.34
C ILE A 199 15.54 0.44 18.64
N ALA A 200 16.42 0.43 17.63
CA ALA A 200 17.83 0.13 17.80
C ALA A 200 18.52 1.12 18.75
N ALA A 201 18.25 2.42 18.62
CA ALA A 201 18.73 3.45 19.53
C ALA A 201 18.24 3.22 20.97
N LEU A 202 16.95 2.93 21.17
CA LEU A 202 16.39 2.67 22.49
C LEU A 202 16.96 1.40 23.14
N VAL A 203 17.19 0.33 22.37
CA VAL A 203 17.86 -0.89 22.85
C VAL A 203 19.28 -0.58 23.33
N LYS A 204 20.01 0.30 22.62
CA LYS A 204 21.37 0.73 22.99
C LYS A 204 21.36 1.55 24.28
N VAL A 205 20.47 2.53 24.41
CA VAL A 205 20.33 3.34 25.64
C VAL A 205 20.01 2.45 26.85
N ARG A 206 19.08 1.50 26.71
CA ARG A 206 18.77 0.53 27.79
C ARG A 206 19.98 -0.34 28.15
N LYS A 207 20.78 -0.77 27.16
CA LYS A 207 22.00 -1.55 27.38
C LYS A 207 23.02 -0.77 28.20
N GLU A 208 23.21 0.51 27.88
CA GLU A 208 24.14 1.37 28.59
C GLU A 208 23.69 1.62 30.03
N ARG A 209 22.39 1.91 30.24
CA ARG A 209 21.83 2.09 31.59
C ARG A 209 21.99 0.84 32.46
N GLU A 210 21.74 -0.36 31.91
CA GLU A 210 22.00 -1.62 32.62
C GLU A 210 23.49 -1.81 32.96
N ARG A 211 24.39 -1.45 32.04
CA ARG A 211 25.85 -1.50 32.29
C ARG A 211 26.25 -0.56 33.42
N TYR A 212 25.76 0.68 33.43
CA TYR A 212 26.03 1.63 34.51
C TYR A 212 25.49 1.14 35.85
N ARG A 213 24.28 0.57 35.88
CA ARG A 213 23.74 -0.06 37.10
C ARG A 213 24.66 -1.16 37.64
N HIS A 214 25.19 -2.04 36.77
CA HIS A 214 26.13 -3.07 37.18
C HIS A 214 27.50 -2.53 37.63
N ILE A 215 27.91 -1.35 37.15
CA ILE A 215 29.13 -0.68 37.61
C ILE A 215 28.88 -0.08 39.00
N ASP A 216 27.75 0.59 39.20
CA ASP A 216 27.36 1.16 40.50
C ASP A 216 27.19 0.07 41.57
N GLU A 217 26.58 -1.07 41.22
CA GLU A 217 26.46 -2.27 42.08
C GLU A 217 27.84 -2.81 42.52
N LYS A 218 28.87 -2.72 41.66
CA LYS A 218 30.24 -3.17 41.97
C LYS A 218 31.07 -2.14 42.71
N GLY A 219 30.75 -0.85 42.55
CA GLY A 219 31.50 0.27 43.14
C GLY A 219 31.27 0.48 44.63
N GLY A 220 30.39 -0.29 45.28
CA GLY A 220 30.16 -0.21 46.72
C GLY A 220 29.40 1.05 47.17
N PHE A 221 28.85 1.85 46.26
CA PHE A 221 27.91 2.92 46.59
C PHE A 221 26.54 2.33 46.97
N GLN A 222 26.48 1.62 48.09
CA GLN A 222 25.27 1.55 48.91
C GLN A 222 25.26 2.79 49.82
N GLN A 223 24.98 3.96 49.26
CA GLN A 223 24.56 5.09 50.09
C GLN A 223 23.04 5.15 50.07
N PHE A 224 22.49 4.74 51.22
CA PHE A 224 21.15 4.92 51.79
C PHE A 224 20.09 5.63 50.95
#